data_AF-A0A6B0ZH79-F1
#
_entry.id   AF-A0A6B0ZH79-F1
#
_cell.length_a   1.000
_cell.length_b   1.000
_cell.length_c   1.000
_cell.angle_alpha   90.00
_cell.angle_beta   90.00
_cell.angle_gamma   90.00
#
_symmetry.space_group_name_H-M   'P 1'
#
loop_
_entity.id
_entity.type
_entity.pdbx_description
1 polymer ?
#
loop_
_entity_poly.entity_id
_entity_poly.type
_entity_poly.pdbx_seq_one_letter_code
_entity_poly.pdbx_strand_id
1 'polypeptide(L)'
;MNGPGPTPEQRLTLARLADVLVAEGLGMPAASAVGVADGLLDRCLDAAPALAEPLLALLDEAPADDLDDFVRGLEAQRPDDFAVLTTTVVGAYYLSAEVRRLVGYPGQQPSPLSVAVESDYLDMLERVYDRHPGYRERS
;
A
#
# COMPACT_ATOMS: atom_id res chain seq x y z
N MET A 1 -19.22 -7.92 -9.14
CA MET A 1 -18.95 -6.96 -10.22
C MET A 1 -18.17 -5.83 -9.58
N ASN A 2 -16.91 -5.63 -9.96
CA ASN A 2 -16.17 -4.43 -9.54
C ASN A 2 -16.89 -3.25 -10.20
N GLY A 3 -17.16 -2.18 -9.43
CA GLY A 3 -17.76 -0.95 -9.94
C GLY A 3 -16.89 -0.32 -11.05
N PRO A 4 -17.38 0.73 -11.72
CA PRO A 4 -16.55 1.46 -12.69
C PRO A 4 -15.27 1.94 -12.00
N GLY A 5 -14.12 1.70 -12.64
CA GLY A 5 -12.83 2.17 -12.15
C GLY A 5 -12.71 3.69 -12.15
N PRO A 6 -11.61 4.24 -11.60
CA PRO A 6 -11.42 5.68 -11.46
C PRO A 6 -11.47 6.43 -12.80
N THR A 7 -12.22 7.53 -12.84
CA THR A 7 -12.32 8.42 -14.00
C THR A 7 -11.03 9.23 -14.20
N PRO A 8 -10.79 9.81 -15.40
CA PRO A 8 -9.63 10.67 -15.62
C PRO A 8 -9.56 11.86 -14.67
N GLU A 9 -10.70 12.46 -14.32
CA GLU A 9 -10.78 13.59 -13.38
C GLU A 9 -10.42 13.15 -11.97
N GLN A 10 -10.97 12.03 -11.50
CA GLN A 10 -10.62 11.45 -10.19
C GLN A 10 -9.13 11.11 -10.10
N ARG A 11 -8.50 10.65 -11.19
CA ARG A 11 -7.06 10.40 -11.24
C ARG A 11 -6.24 11.69 -11.11
N LEU A 12 -6.65 12.76 -11.79
CA LEU A 12 -6.00 14.07 -11.66
C LEU A 12 -6.14 14.61 -10.23
N THR A 13 -7.32 14.49 -9.63
CA THR A 13 -7.56 14.86 -8.23
C THR A 13 -6.70 14.04 -7.28
N LEU A 14 -6.64 12.72 -7.47
CA LEU A 14 -5.78 11.85 -6.66
C LEU A 14 -4.31 12.21 -6.78
N ALA A 15 -3.81 12.52 -7.99
CA ALA A 15 -2.42 12.91 -8.18
C ALA A 15 -2.06 14.15 -7.35
N ARG A 16 -2.96 15.15 -7.33
CA ARG A 16 -2.75 16.39 -6.55
C ARG A 16 -2.83 16.15 -5.05
N LEU A 17 -3.81 15.37 -4.57
CA LEU A 17 -3.90 14.96 -3.16
C LEU A 17 -2.69 14.13 -2.73
N ALA A 18 -2.20 13.26 -3.61
CA ALA A 18 -1.05 12.41 -3.33
C ALA A 18 0.24 13.23 -3.13
N ASP A 19 0.42 14.32 -3.87
CA ASP A 19 1.56 15.22 -3.69
C ASP A 19 1.49 16.05 -2.39
N VAL A 20 0.29 16.33 -1.88
CA VAL A 20 0.10 16.92 -0.54
C VAL A 20 0.58 15.93 0.53
N LEU A 21 0.28 14.64 0.38
CA LEU A 21 0.66 13.60 1.35
C LEU A 21 2.13 13.16 1.24
N VAL A 22 2.64 13.05 0.00
CA VAL A 22 3.97 12.55 -0.33
C VAL A 22 4.60 13.52 -1.32
N ALA A 23 5.09 14.63 -0.78
CA ALA A 23 5.86 15.61 -1.53
C ALA A 23 7.27 15.09 -1.84
N GLU A 24 7.92 15.69 -2.85
CA GLU A 24 9.33 15.43 -3.13
C GLU A 24 10.21 15.85 -1.94
N GLY A 25 11.13 14.97 -1.54
CA GLY A 25 12.03 15.26 -0.43
C GLY A 25 12.92 14.09 -0.04
N LEU A 26 14.06 14.36 0.60
CA LEU A 26 15.00 13.35 1.09
C LEU A 26 15.48 12.34 0.01
N GLY A 27 15.55 12.78 -1.25
CA GLY A 27 15.90 11.92 -2.39
C GLY A 27 14.77 10.98 -2.87
N MET A 28 13.55 11.18 -2.35
CA MET A 28 12.34 10.47 -2.75
C MET A 28 11.51 11.36 -3.70
N PRO A 29 10.95 10.81 -4.79
CA PRO A 29 10.11 11.55 -5.71
C PRO A 29 8.74 11.85 -5.08
N ALA A 30 8.06 12.88 -5.58
CA ALA A 30 6.65 13.10 -5.25
C ALA A 30 5.78 11.92 -5.71
N ALA A 31 4.61 11.72 -5.10
CA ALA A 31 3.74 10.59 -5.45
C ALA A 31 3.22 10.65 -6.89
N SER A 32 2.85 11.82 -7.40
CA SER A 32 2.41 11.98 -8.78
C SER A 32 3.53 11.62 -9.77
N ALA A 33 4.78 11.95 -9.45
CA ALA A 33 5.94 11.74 -10.31
C ALA A 33 6.22 10.25 -10.60
N VAL A 34 5.79 9.34 -9.71
CA VAL A 34 5.92 7.89 -9.91
C VAL A 34 4.65 7.22 -10.42
N GLY A 35 3.64 8.00 -10.82
CA GLY A 35 2.40 7.50 -11.41
C GLY A 35 1.46 6.83 -10.41
N VAL A 36 1.38 7.33 -9.16
CA VAL A 36 0.47 6.79 -8.14
C VAL A 36 -0.98 6.74 -8.62
N ALA A 37 -1.43 7.74 -9.40
CA ALA A 37 -2.79 7.81 -9.92
C ALA A 37 -3.03 7.04 -11.23
N ASP A 38 -1.99 6.40 -11.78
CA ASP A 38 -2.06 5.64 -13.03
C ASP A 38 -2.28 4.15 -12.74
N GLY A 39 -1.53 3.26 -13.39
CA GLY A 39 -1.64 1.82 -13.20
C GLY A 39 -1.25 1.33 -11.79
N LEU A 40 -0.58 2.15 -10.97
CA LEU A 40 -0.30 1.81 -9.57
C LEU A 40 -1.57 1.85 -8.71
N LEU A 41 -2.48 2.78 -8.97
CA LEU A 41 -3.80 2.84 -8.34
C LEU A 41 -4.60 1.58 -8.65
N ASP A 42 -4.63 1.17 -9.93
CA ASP A 42 -5.40 -0.01 -10.36
C ASP A 42 -4.89 -1.27 -9.63
N ARG A 43 -3.57 -1.45 -9.57
CA ARG A 43 -2.95 -2.56 -8.83
C ARG A 43 -3.23 -2.51 -7.33
N CYS A 44 -3.29 -1.31 -6.75
CA CYS A 44 -3.61 -1.12 -5.34
C CYS A 44 -5.07 -1.52 -5.05
N LEU A 45 -6.01 -1.09 -5.89
CA LEU A 45 -7.43 -1.40 -5.76
C LEU A 45 -7.73 -2.88 -6.06
N ASP A 46 -7.02 -3.50 -7.00
CA ASP A 46 -7.11 -4.94 -7.24
C ASP A 46 -6.67 -5.75 -6.02
N ALA A 47 -5.62 -5.30 -5.32
CA ALA A 47 -5.13 -5.94 -4.11
C ALA A 47 -6.01 -5.68 -2.88
N ALA A 48 -6.66 -4.50 -2.82
CA ALA A 48 -7.54 -4.10 -1.73
C ALA A 48 -8.88 -3.50 -2.24
N PRO A 49 -9.80 -4.34 -2.76
CA PRO A 49 -11.02 -3.85 -3.41
C PRO A 49 -11.95 -3.02 -2.52
N ALA A 50 -11.88 -3.25 -1.20
CA ALA A 50 -12.67 -2.50 -0.22
C ALA A 50 -12.33 -1.00 -0.16
N LEU A 51 -11.16 -0.58 -0.67
CA LEU A 51 -10.76 0.82 -0.72
C LEU A 51 -11.41 1.57 -1.89
N ALA A 52 -11.92 0.88 -2.91
CA ALA A 52 -12.34 1.51 -4.16
C ALA A 52 -13.52 2.47 -3.96
N GLU A 53 -14.65 1.99 -3.46
CA GLU A 53 -15.84 2.82 -3.27
C GLU A 53 -15.59 4.05 -2.37
N PRO A 54 -15.04 3.93 -1.14
CA PRO A 54 -14.82 5.09 -0.29
C PRO A 54 -13.80 6.07 -0.87
N LEU A 55 -12.78 5.58 -1.60
CA LEU A 55 -11.84 6.45 -2.28
C LEU A 55 -12.53 7.25 -3.39
N LEU A 56 -13.33 6.62 -4.24
CA LEU A 56 -13.99 7.31 -5.36
C LEU A 56 -14.97 8.38 -4.84
N ALA A 57 -15.75 8.06 -3.80
CA ALA A 57 -16.61 9.03 -3.14
C ALA A 57 -15.81 10.23 -2.59
N LEU A 58 -14.68 9.96 -1.95
CA LEU A 58 -13.80 11.01 -1.43
C LEU A 58 -13.21 11.89 -2.54
N LEU A 59 -12.84 11.30 -3.69
CA LEU A 59 -12.31 12.04 -4.83
C LEU A 59 -13.37 12.92 -5.51
N ASP A 60 -14.64 12.52 -5.48
CA ASP A 60 -15.76 13.33 -5.99
C ASP A 60 -16.09 14.51 -5.06
N GLU A 61 -15.78 14.41 -3.77
CA GLU A 61 -15.96 15.49 -2.78
C GLU A 61 -14.80 16.49 -2.74
N ALA A 62 -13.61 16.09 -3.21
CA ALA A 62 -12.41 16.90 -3.08
C ALA A 62 -12.55 18.22 -3.85
N PRO A 63 -12.24 19.36 -3.22
CA PRO A 63 -12.34 20.65 -3.88
C PRO A 63 -11.28 20.79 -4.99
N ALA A 64 -11.57 21.65 -5.97
CA ALA A 64 -10.61 21.95 -7.03
C ALA A 64 -9.37 22.70 -6.51
N ASP A 65 -9.50 23.46 -5.42
CA ASP A 65 -8.46 24.26 -4.78
C ASP A 65 -8.39 23.95 -3.27
N ASP A 66 -7.40 24.47 -2.56
CA ASP A 66 -7.24 24.31 -1.09
C ASP A 66 -7.13 22.85 -0.60
N LEU A 67 -6.49 21.99 -1.40
CA LEU A 67 -6.30 20.57 -1.09
C LEU A 67 -5.55 20.33 0.24
N ASP A 68 -4.60 21.20 0.60
CA ASP A 68 -3.93 21.15 1.90
C ASP A 68 -4.92 21.24 3.07
N ASP A 69 -5.86 22.18 3.01
CA ASP A 69 -6.85 22.38 4.06
C ASP A 69 -7.91 21.27 4.03
N PHE A 70 -8.25 20.77 2.85
CA PHE A 70 -9.07 19.57 2.71
C PHE A 70 -8.44 18.36 3.42
N VAL A 71 -7.16 18.07 3.15
CA VAL A 71 -6.43 16.95 3.77
C VAL A 71 -6.32 17.14 5.29
N ARG A 72 -5.99 18.33 5.78
CA ARG A 72 -6.00 18.62 7.24
C ARG A 72 -7.38 18.45 7.86
N GLY A 73 -8.43 18.85 7.13
CA GLY A 73 -9.81 18.65 7.53
C GLY A 73 -10.17 17.18 7.66
N LEU A 74 -9.74 16.34 6.71
CA LEU A 74 -9.89 14.89 6.78
C LEU A 74 -9.22 14.32 8.03
N GLU A 75 -7.94 14.65 8.24
CA GLU A 75 -7.17 14.13 9.38
C GLU A 75 -7.84 14.49 10.72
N ALA A 76 -8.34 15.71 10.85
CA ALA A 76 -8.93 16.20 12.10
C ALA A 76 -10.37 15.73 12.35
N GLN A 77 -11.18 15.58 11.30
CA GLN A 77 -12.65 15.42 11.42
C GLN A 77 -13.18 14.12 10.84
N ARG A 78 -12.44 13.49 9.92
CA ARG A 78 -12.83 12.27 9.19
C ARG A 78 -11.66 11.28 9.10
N PRO A 79 -11.17 10.76 10.25
CA PRO A 79 -9.96 9.93 10.30
C PRO A 79 -10.07 8.65 9.47
N ASP A 80 -11.28 8.10 9.30
CA ASP A 80 -11.51 6.92 8.44
C ASP A 80 -11.31 7.26 6.95
N ASP A 81 -11.82 8.40 6.49
CA ASP A 81 -11.62 8.89 5.11
C ASP A 81 -10.14 9.23 4.87
N PHE A 82 -9.49 9.85 5.86
CA PHE A 82 -8.05 10.10 5.81
C PHE A 82 -7.25 8.80 5.74
N ALA A 83 -7.64 7.76 6.49
CA ALA A 83 -7.02 6.45 6.45
C ALA A 83 -7.19 5.79 5.07
N VAL A 84 -8.35 5.89 4.44
CA VAL A 84 -8.57 5.40 3.06
C VAL A 84 -7.62 6.10 2.09
N LEU A 85 -7.58 7.44 2.10
CA LEU A 85 -6.73 8.22 1.20
C LEU A 85 -5.25 7.87 1.38
N THR A 86 -4.76 7.91 2.63
CA THR A 86 -3.35 7.65 2.94
C THR A 86 -2.96 6.21 2.65
N THR A 87 -3.80 5.23 3.00
CA THR A 87 -3.53 3.81 2.74
C THR A 87 -3.43 3.55 1.23
N THR A 88 -4.32 4.13 0.43
CA THR A 88 -4.26 3.99 -1.03
C THR A 88 -3.01 4.66 -1.60
N VAL A 89 -2.75 5.93 -1.24
CA VAL A 89 -1.61 6.69 -1.78
C VAL A 89 -0.29 6.03 -1.41
N VAL A 90 -0.08 5.69 -0.15
CA VAL A 90 1.15 5.04 0.33
C VAL A 90 1.28 3.64 -0.24
N GLY A 91 0.18 2.87 -0.29
CA GLY A 91 0.14 1.54 -0.89
C GLY A 91 0.59 1.57 -2.35
N ALA A 92 -0.03 2.43 -3.16
CA ALA A 92 0.33 2.63 -4.57
C ALA A 92 1.76 3.14 -4.74
N TYR A 93 2.21 4.10 -3.91
CA TYR A 93 3.57 4.65 -3.97
C TYR A 93 4.63 3.56 -3.77
N TYR A 94 4.45 2.68 -2.77
CA TYR A 94 5.35 1.55 -2.52
C TYR A 94 5.17 0.37 -3.49
N LEU A 95 4.19 0.40 -4.41
CA LEU A 95 4.16 -0.50 -5.56
C LEU A 95 5.12 -0.07 -6.67
N SER A 96 5.56 1.19 -6.70
CA SER A 96 6.52 1.69 -7.69
C SER A 96 7.87 0.98 -7.57
N ALA A 97 8.36 0.46 -8.70
CA ALA A 97 9.68 -0.18 -8.77
C ALA A 97 10.81 0.82 -8.48
N GLU A 98 10.63 2.08 -8.88
CA GLU A 98 11.58 3.16 -8.59
C GLU A 98 11.67 3.42 -7.08
N VAL A 99 10.51 3.61 -6.42
CA VAL A 99 10.45 3.83 -4.97
C VAL A 99 11.04 2.65 -4.22
N ARG A 100 10.68 1.42 -4.60
CA ARG A 100 11.24 0.19 -4.00
C ARG A 100 12.77 0.14 -4.09
N ARG A 101 13.33 0.54 -5.23
CA ARG A 101 14.78 0.63 -5.42
C ARG A 101 15.42 1.69 -4.52
N LEU A 102 14.78 2.86 -4.39
CA LEU A 102 15.28 3.96 -3.54
C LEU A 102 15.31 3.58 -2.06
N VAL A 103 14.30 2.85 -1.57
CA VAL A 103 14.28 2.36 -0.17
C VAL A 103 15.08 1.08 0.06
N GLY A 104 15.79 0.57 -0.96
CA GLY A 104 16.62 -0.62 -0.83
C GLY A 104 15.83 -1.92 -0.69
N TYR A 105 14.58 -1.97 -1.16
CA TYR A 105 13.73 -3.16 -1.13
C TYR A 105 13.61 -3.80 -2.53
N PRO A 106 14.40 -4.84 -2.85
CA PRO A 106 14.37 -5.50 -4.17
C PRO A 106 13.14 -6.39 -4.39
N GLY A 107 12.20 -6.45 -3.43
CA GLY A 107 11.10 -7.42 -3.42
C GLY A 107 11.55 -8.79 -2.92
N GLN A 108 10.67 -9.80 -3.03
CA GLN A 108 11.05 -11.19 -2.79
C GLN A 108 11.98 -11.65 -3.91
N GLN A 109 13.28 -11.70 -3.61
CA GLN A 109 14.27 -12.39 -4.42
C GLN A 109 14.18 -13.89 -4.10
N PRO A 110 14.15 -14.80 -5.09
CA PRO A 110 14.37 -16.21 -4.83
C PRO A 110 15.76 -16.37 -4.21
N SER A 111 15.83 -16.65 -2.92
CA SER A 111 17.09 -17.06 -2.31
C SER A 111 17.25 -18.55 -2.59
N PRO A 112 18.28 -19.01 -3.31
CA PRO A 112 18.59 -20.43 -3.33
C PRO A 112 18.88 -20.83 -1.88
N LEU A 113 18.06 -21.72 -1.32
CA LEU A 113 18.33 -22.34 -0.03
C LEU A 113 19.72 -22.96 -0.10
N SER A 114 20.70 -22.35 0.57
CA SER A 114 21.98 -23.01 0.75
C SER A 114 21.74 -24.21 1.66
N VAL A 115 21.97 -25.41 1.13
CA VAL A 115 21.83 -26.72 1.79
C VAL A 115 22.55 -26.79 3.16
N ALA A 116 23.44 -25.84 3.47
CA ALA A 116 24.09 -25.71 4.78
C ALA A 116 23.18 -25.25 5.93
N VAL A 117 21.97 -24.76 5.65
CA VAL A 117 21.07 -24.13 6.63
C VAL A 117 20.01 -25.12 7.17
N GLU A 118 19.97 -26.34 6.64
CA GLU A 118 18.91 -27.31 6.92
C GLU A 118 18.97 -27.87 8.36
N SER A 119 20.14 -27.96 8.98
CA SER A 119 20.30 -28.50 10.35
C SER A 119 19.71 -27.58 11.41
N ASP A 120 20.08 -26.30 11.41
CA ASP A 120 19.68 -25.36 12.47
C ASP A 120 18.18 -25.03 12.41
N TYR A 121 17.59 -25.03 11.20
CA TYR A 121 16.16 -24.80 11.02
C TYR A 121 15.31 -25.99 11.46
N LEU A 122 15.77 -27.22 11.22
CA LEU A 122 15.10 -28.43 11.71
C LEU A 122 15.17 -28.52 13.24
N ASP A 123 16.32 -28.22 13.85
CA ASP A 123 16.50 -28.22 15.31
C ASP A 123 15.61 -27.16 16.01
N MET A 124 15.41 -26.00 15.36
CA MET A 124 14.54 -24.94 15.89
C MET A 124 13.06 -25.32 15.83
N LEU A 125 12.63 -26.06 14.78
CA LEU A 125 11.27 -26.59 14.67
C LEU A 125 11.02 -27.72 15.67
N GLU A 126 12.02 -28.57 15.93
CA GLU A 126 11.93 -29.67 16.90
C GLU A 126 11.66 -29.16 18.33
N ARG A 127 12.31 -28.06 18.73
CA ARG A 127 12.06 -27.40 20.02
C ARG A 127 10.66 -26.78 20.17
N VAL A 128 10.00 -26.47 19.06
CA VAL A 128 8.62 -25.97 19.05
C VAL A 128 7.63 -27.13 19.19
N TYR A 129 7.93 -28.27 18.56
CA TYR A 129 7.13 -29.49 18.66
C TYR A 129 7.10 -30.05 20.09
N ASP A 130 8.26 -30.06 20.77
CA ASP A 130 8.40 -30.58 22.14
C ASP A 130 7.68 -29.75 23.22
N ARG A 131 7.27 -28.51 22.92
CA ARG A 131 6.63 -27.61 23.91
C ARG A 131 5.10 -27.67 23.92
N HIS A 132 4.46 -28.39 23.00
CA HIS A 132 3.00 -28.47 22.91
C HIS A 132 2.45 -29.85 23.33
N PRO A 133 1.85 -30.00 24.53
CA PRO A 133 1.03 -31.16 24.84
C PRO A 133 -0.32 -31.02 24.12
N GLY A 134 -0.40 -31.42 22.84
CA GLY A 134 -1.69 -31.28 22.13
C GLY A 134 -1.82 -31.73 20.67
N TYR A 135 -0.83 -32.37 20.05
CA TYR A 135 -1.07 -32.95 18.72
C TYR A 135 -1.78 -34.31 18.85
N ARG A 136 -3.07 -34.38 18.49
CA ARG A 136 -3.77 -35.65 18.23
C ARG A 136 -3.88 -35.81 16.72
N GLU A 137 -3.18 -36.80 16.17
CA GLU A 137 -3.47 -37.28 14.82
C GLU A 137 -4.93 -37.75 14.77
N ARG A 138 -5.66 -37.22 13.80
CA ARG A 138 -7.03 -37.63 13.52
C ARG A 138 -6.96 -38.70 12.44
N SER A 139 -7.21 -39.96 12.85
CA SER A 139 -7.43 -41.10 11.94
C SER A 139 -8.65 -40.90 11.05
#